data_AF-A0A5J4FXX3-F1
#
_entry.id   AF-A0A5J4FXX3-F1
#
_cell.length_a   1.000
_cell.length_b   1.000
_cell.length_c   1.000
_cell.angle_alpha   90.00
_cell.angle_beta   90.00
_cell.angle_gamma   90.00
#
_symmetry.space_group_name_H-M   'P 1'
#
loop_
_entity.id
_entity.type
_entity.pdbx_description
1 polymer ?
#
loop_
_entity_poly.entity_id
_entity_poly.type
_entity_poly.pdbx_seq_one_letter_code
_entity_poly.pdbx_strand_id
1 'polypeptide(L)'
;MKILRPFFTVLFLLVVSAVFAQKQYTIDGKQYKLNTEAEGTITLLWNTIEGEYRFFSQKGTAITELTNTYSNGDYNEEYKVVLQQQTGWDASRVKDTKLTLGSLRNFFNSYNAGEDTNYSYNEPIKLQHRLGAFVGVNNAAYTANPTNASHTALGIEYEVLDPNKLKRHSLVFRFKQTLDADDHAYSASQVSFNYRFKFIKSETLDLFANIKVAEYSYIKNERTVITPVAGNPGESTTVIVDTSGGTIDAIGGLGLGADYKLGNGYLTLSLNDLVAVGLEKNDEFPLDVTLGYKFIF
;
A
#
# COMPACT_ATOMS: atom_id res chain seq x y z
N MET A 1 -0.83 -19.94 -43.01
CA MET A 1 -0.56 -19.60 -41.59
C MET A 1 -1.67 -20.00 -40.60
N LYS A 2 -2.59 -20.94 -40.92
CA LYS A 2 -3.69 -21.32 -40.00
C LYS A 2 -3.40 -22.52 -39.09
N ILE A 3 -2.30 -23.24 -39.31
CA ILE A 3 -1.96 -24.48 -38.58
C ILE A 3 -0.92 -24.22 -37.46
N LEU A 4 -0.24 -23.07 -37.46
CA LEU A 4 0.73 -22.71 -36.40
C LEU A 4 0.07 -22.24 -35.09
N ARG A 5 -1.15 -21.71 -35.15
CA ARG A 5 -1.89 -21.19 -33.98
C ARG A 5 -2.25 -22.27 -32.95
N PRO A 6 -2.82 -23.44 -33.30
CA PRO A 6 -3.13 -24.46 -32.31
C PRO A 6 -1.87 -25.08 -31.69
N PHE A 7 -0.75 -25.12 -32.42
CA PHE A 7 0.52 -25.68 -31.91
C PHE A 7 1.11 -24.81 -30.78
N PHE A 8 1.06 -23.48 -30.94
CA PHE A 8 1.49 -22.55 -29.88
C PHE A 8 0.58 -22.60 -28.65
N THR A 9 -0.74 -22.76 -28.82
CA THR A 9 -1.68 -22.87 -27.69
C THR A 9 -1.46 -24.16 -26.89
N VAL A 10 -1.19 -25.28 -27.55
CA VAL A 10 -0.89 -26.57 -26.87
C VAL A 10 0.48 -26.51 -26.18
N LEU A 11 1.48 -25.86 -26.79
CA LEU A 11 2.79 -25.67 -26.17
C LEU A 11 2.71 -24.73 -24.95
N PHE A 12 1.85 -23.70 -24.99
CA PHE A 12 1.62 -22.79 -23.86
C PHE A 12 0.89 -23.48 -22.70
N LEU A 13 -0.02 -24.42 -22.98
CA LEU A 13 -0.69 -25.24 -21.96
C LEU A 13 0.25 -26.26 -21.27
N LEU A 14 1.26 -26.78 -21.97
CA LEU A 14 2.25 -27.72 -21.42
C LEU A 14 3.28 -27.06 -20.47
N VAL A 15 3.48 -25.74 -20.55
CA VAL A 15 4.42 -25.01 -19.69
C VAL A 15 3.77 -24.59 -18.36
N VAL A 16 2.44 -24.53 -18.28
CA VAL A 16 1.71 -24.14 -17.05
C VAL A 16 1.68 -25.27 -16.00
N SER A 17 2.02 -26.51 -16.37
CA SER A 17 2.21 -27.61 -15.42
C SER A 17 3.63 -27.69 -14.85
N ALA A 18 4.34 -26.58 -14.72
CA ALA A 18 5.45 -26.49 -13.76
C ALA A 18 4.85 -26.53 -12.34
N VAL A 19 4.42 -27.74 -11.97
CA VAL A 19 3.86 -28.13 -10.69
C VAL A 19 4.82 -27.68 -9.59
N PHE A 20 4.35 -26.84 -8.66
CA PHE A 20 4.98 -26.71 -7.36
C PHE A 20 5.14 -28.12 -6.80
N ALA A 21 6.38 -28.60 -6.72
CA ALA A 21 6.66 -29.99 -6.41
C ALA A 21 6.25 -30.30 -4.96
N GLN A 22 4.99 -30.69 -4.76
CA GLN A 22 4.58 -31.41 -3.56
C GLN A 22 5.31 -32.73 -3.55
N LYS A 23 6.26 -32.86 -2.63
CA LYS A 23 7.00 -34.10 -2.41
C LYS A 23 6.26 -34.92 -1.35
N GLN A 24 6.33 -36.23 -1.50
CA GLN A 24 5.76 -37.17 -0.54
C GLN A 24 6.84 -37.57 0.46
N TYR A 25 6.53 -37.41 1.75
CA TYR A 25 7.44 -37.66 2.87
C TYR A 25 6.84 -38.67 3.84
N THR A 26 7.68 -39.57 4.35
CA THR A 26 7.31 -40.49 5.43
C THR A 26 7.78 -39.91 6.76
N ILE A 27 6.86 -39.61 7.67
CA ILE A 27 7.16 -39.08 9.01
C ILE A 27 6.39 -39.96 10.00
N ASP A 28 7.10 -40.62 10.91
CA ASP A 28 6.54 -41.56 11.90
C ASP A 28 5.59 -42.62 11.29
N GLY A 29 5.98 -43.17 10.15
CA GLY A 29 5.21 -44.18 9.42
C GLY A 29 3.99 -43.65 8.66
N LYS A 30 3.70 -42.34 8.74
CA LYS A 30 2.63 -41.68 8.00
C LYS A 30 3.16 -40.97 6.76
N GLN A 31 2.38 -41.01 5.69
CA GLN A 31 2.70 -40.36 4.42
C GLN A 31 2.09 -38.96 4.38
N TYR A 32 2.93 -37.95 4.16
CA TYR A 32 2.54 -36.56 4.03
C TYR A 32 2.89 -36.03 2.65
N LYS A 33 1.97 -35.31 2.01
CA LYS A 33 2.30 -34.45 0.88
C LYS A 33 2.65 -33.09 1.45
N LEU A 34 3.88 -32.61 1.23
CA LEU A 34 4.32 -31.31 1.77
C LEU A 34 4.86 -30.42 0.65
N ASN A 35 4.53 -29.14 0.73
CA ASN A 35 5.11 -28.08 -0.08
C ASN A 35 6.43 -27.64 0.57
N THR A 36 7.39 -27.23 -0.26
CA THR A 36 8.66 -26.66 0.21
C THR A 36 8.57 -25.14 0.18
N GLU A 37 8.86 -24.48 1.30
CA GLU A 37 8.81 -23.03 1.43
C GLU A 37 10.20 -22.38 1.41
N ALA A 38 11.16 -23.02 2.07
CA ALA A 38 12.57 -22.61 2.07
C ALA A 38 13.42 -23.88 2.05
N GLU A 39 14.43 -23.94 1.18
CA GLU A 39 15.28 -25.12 1.00
C GLU A 39 16.75 -24.72 1.07
N GLY A 40 17.49 -25.22 2.06
CA GLY A 40 18.90 -24.90 2.32
C GLY A 40 19.48 -25.88 3.33
N THR A 41 20.37 -25.41 4.23
CA THR A 41 20.92 -26.22 5.33
C THR A 41 19.82 -26.83 6.21
N ILE A 42 18.75 -26.07 6.44
CA ILE A 42 17.47 -26.57 6.94
C ILE A 42 16.35 -26.20 5.96
N THR A 43 15.34 -27.06 5.87
CA THR A 43 14.24 -26.92 4.92
C THR A 43 12.91 -26.77 5.66
N LEU A 44 12.16 -25.71 5.33
CA LEU A 44 10.80 -25.51 5.82
C LEU A 44 9.81 -26.18 4.87
N LEU A 45 9.06 -27.13 5.39
CA LEU A 45 8.00 -27.85 4.70
C LEU A 45 6.65 -27.49 5.33
N TRP A 46 5.59 -27.49 4.53
CA TRP A 46 4.25 -27.23 5.04
C TRP A 46 3.13 -27.84 4.20
N ASN A 47 1.97 -28.05 4.81
CA ASN A 47 0.73 -28.25 4.09
C ASN A 47 -0.48 -27.88 4.97
N THR A 48 -1.64 -27.74 4.35
CA THR A 48 -2.92 -27.70 5.05
C THR A 48 -3.46 -29.12 5.18
N ILE A 49 -3.66 -29.60 6.41
CA ILE A 49 -4.17 -30.94 6.72
C ILE A 49 -5.37 -30.76 7.62
N GLU A 50 -6.53 -31.28 7.21
CA GLU A 50 -7.80 -31.12 7.95
C GLU A 50 -8.18 -29.65 8.21
N GLY A 51 -7.81 -28.75 7.30
CA GLY A 51 -8.09 -27.30 7.41
C GLY A 51 -7.03 -26.51 8.18
N GLU A 52 -6.10 -27.18 8.85
CA GLU A 52 -5.07 -26.56 9.68
C GLU A 52 -3.71 -26.51 8.97
N TYR A 53 -2.99 -25.40 9.14
CA TYR A 53 -1.62 -25.29 8.67
C TYR A 53 -0.69 -26.11 9.57
N ARG A 54 0.07 -27.02 8.96
CA ARG A 54 1.08 -27.82 9.64
C ARG A 54 2.44 -27.56 9.01
N PHE A 55 3.43 -27.35 9.87
CA PHE A 55 4.78 -26.98 9.48
C PHE A 55 5.75 -28.05 9.95
N PHE A 56 6.77 -28.32 9.14
CA PHE A 56 7.79 -29.31 9.44
C PHE A 56 9.16 -28.71 9.12
N SER A 57 10.13 -29.00 9.98
CA SER A 57 11.52 -28.66 9.75
C SER A 57 12.29 -29.91 9.35
N GLN A 58 13.00 -29.83 8.24
CA GLN A 58 13.90 -30.89 7.78
C GLN A 58 15.36 -30.44 7.93
N LYS A 59 16.17 -31.25 8.62
CA LYS A 59 17.63 -31.08 8.68
C LYS A 59 18.30 -32.40 8.28
N GLY A 60 19.01 -32.39 7.16
CA GLY A 60 19.49 -33.63 6.53
C GLY A 60 18.31 -34.55 6.17
N THR A 61 18.32 -35.77 6.70
CA THR A 61 17.24 -36.76 6.48
C THR A 61 16.14 -36.72 7.55
N ALA A 62 16.36 -36.03 8.67
CA ALA A 62 15.40 -35.96 9.76
C ALA A 62 14.34 -34.89 9.46
N ILE A 63 13.07 -35.25 9.62
CA ILE A 63 11.93 -34.33 9.50
C ILE A 63 11.19 -34.32 10.83
N THR A 64 10.98 -33.13 11.39
CA THR A 64 10.30 -32.94 12.68
C THR A 64 9.15 -31.97 12.49
N GLU A 65 7.97 -32.33 12.99
CA GLU A 65 6.83 -31.42 12.99
C GLU A 65 7.05 -30.28 14.01
N LEU A 66 6.71 -29.05 13.59
CA LEU A 66 6.77 -27.86 14.43
C LEU A 66 5.42 -27.68 15.11
N THR A 67 5.31 -28.19 16.33
CA THR A 67 4.08 -28.14 17.13
C THR A 67 4.05 -26.95 18.08
N ASN A 68 2.84 -26.52 18.44
CA ASN A 68 2.61 -25.54 19.49
C ASN A 68 1.35 -25.94 20.27
N THR A 69 1.51 -26.71 21.34
CA THR A 69 0.35 -27.19 22.11
C THR A 69 -0.12 -26.14 23.11
N TYR A 70 -1.43 -26.06 23.32
CA TYR A 70 -2.02 -25.19 24.32
C TYR A 70 -2.30 -25.97 25.59
N SER A 71 -1.72 -25.55 26.71
CA SER A 71 -1.99 -26.12 28.03
C SER A 71 -1.86 -25.04 29.11
N ASN A 72 -2.61 -25.20 30.21
CA ASN A 72 -2.54 -24.29 31.36
C ASN A 72 -2.76 -22.80 31.04
N GLY A 73 -3.51 -22.48 29.98
CA GLY A 73 -3.83 -21.09 29.61
C GLY A 73 -2.80 -20.42 28.69
N ASP A 74 -1.76 -21.14 28.26
CA ASP A 74 -0.73 -20.61 27.38
C ASP A 74 -0.29 -21.65 26.32
N TYR A 75 0.45 -21.18 25.33
CA TYR A 75 1.10 -21.99 24.32
C TYR A 75 2.49 -22.43 24.78
N ASN A 76 2.82 -23.71 24.60
CA ASN A 76 4.08 -24.30 25.06
C ASN A 76 5.28 -23.98 24.16
N GLU A 77 5.04 -23.46 22.95
CA GLU A 77 6.05 -23.02 21.98
C GLU A 77 7.13 -24.07 21.64
N GLU A 78 6.76 -25.36 21.61
CA GLU A 78 7.72 -26.48 21.45
C GLU A 78 8.52 -26.40 20.15
N TYR A 79 7.91 -25.86 19.09
CA TYR A 79 8.59 -25.57 17.84
C TYR A 79 9.86 -24.73 18.03
N LYS A 80 9.89 -23.77 18.96
CA LYS A 80 11.08 -22.94 19.21
C LYS A 80 12.23 -23.79 19.75
N VAL A 81 11.94 -24.79 20.57
CA VAL A 81 12.95 -25.74 21.08
C VAL A 81 13.52 -26.58 19.95
N VAL A 82 12.67 -27.08 19.05
CA VAL A 82 13.11 -27.83 17.85
C VAL A 82 14.01 -26.95 16.98
N LEU A 83 13.61 -25.70 16.73
CA LEU A 83 14.38 -24.75 15.93
C LEU A 83 15.74 -24.42 16.58
N GLN A 84 15.80 -24.21 17.90
CA GLN A 84 17.05 -24.01 18.63
C GLN A 84 17.98 -25.22 18.51
N GLN A 85 17.47 -26.43 18.73
CA GLN A 85 18.26 -27.67 18.65
C GLN A 85 18.81 -27.89 17.24
N GLN A 86 18.02 -27.61 16.21
CA GLN A 86 18.44 -27.80 14.83
C GLN A 86 19.39 -26.71 14.34
N THR A 87 19.36 -25.49 14.89
CA THR A 87 20.23 -24.39 14.43
C THR A 87 21.44 -24.16 15.34
N GLY A 88 21.39 -24.63 16.58
CA GLY A 88 22.35 -24.24 17.62
C GLY A 88 22.21 -22.79 18.09
N TRP A 89 21.18 -22.06 17.63
CA TRP A 89 20.90 -20.71 18.09
C TRP A 89 20.33 -20.71 19.50
N ASP A 90 20.72 -19.70 20.27
CA ASP A 90 20.15 -19.47 21.59
C ASP A 90 18.69 -18.96 21.52
N ALA A 91 18.01 -18.96 22.66
CA ALA A 91 16.62 -18.54 22.77
C ALA A 91 16.38 -17.10 22.30
N SER A 92 17.36 -16.19 22.39
CA SER A 92 17.19 -14.80 21.99
C SER A 92 16.99 -14.65 20.48
N ARG A 93 17.55 -15.57 19.68
CA ARG A 93 17.40 -15.61 18.21
C ARG A 93 16.11 -16.27 17.73
N VAL A 94 15.41 -17.00 18.60
CA VAL A 94 14.16 -17.71 18.25
C VAL A 94 12.93 -17.08 18.91
N LYS A 95 13.12 -16.19 19.89
CA LYS A 95 12.05 -15.60 20.71
C LYS A 95 10.91 -14.97 19.91
N ASP A 96 11.23 -14.27 18.81
CA ASP A 96 10.27 -13.50 18.02
C ASP A 96 9.67 -14.34 16.86
N THR A 97 10.16 -15.57 16.67
CA THR A 97 9.64 -16.48 15.67
C THR A 97 8.26 -16.97 16.08
N LYS A 98 7.25 -16.70 15.26
CA LYS A 98 5.88 -17.19 15.43
C LYS A 98 5.66 -18.46 14.61
N LEU A 99 4.76 -19.34 15.04
CA LEU A 99 4.34 -20.51 14.26
C LEU A 99 3.38 -20.11 13.12
N THR A 100 3.87 -19.29 12.19
CA THR A 100 3.17 -18.89 10.96
C THR A 100 4.11 -19.03 9.78
N LEU A 101 3.57 -19.32 8.58
CA LEU A 101 4.38 -19.59 7.39
C LEU A 101 5.39 -18.46 7.10
N GLY A 102 4.96 -17.20 7.19
CA GLY A 102 5.82 -16.04 6.96
C GLY A 102 6.92 -15.88 8.00
N SER A 103 6.61 -16.07 9.28
CA SER A 103 7.61 -15.95 10.35
C SER A 103 8.62 -17.08 10.32
N LEU A 104 8.17 -18.32 10.08
CA LEU A 104 9.05 -19.47 9.92
C LEU A 104 9.94 -19.30 8.69
N ARG A 105 9.39 -18.88 7.54
CA ARG A 105 10.18 -18.61 6.33
C ARG A 105 11.34 -17.65 6.60
N ASN A 106 11.08 -16.56 7.34
CA ASN A 106 12.12 -15.60 7.72
C ASN A 106 13.21 -16.24 8.59
N PHE A 107 12.81 -17.05 9.56
CA PHE A 107 13.74 -17.79 10.42
C PHE A 107 14.65 -18.71 9.60
N PHE A 108 14.06 -19.57 8.76
CA PHE A 108 14.81 -20.55 7.95
C PHE A 108 15.72 -19.85 6.95
N ASN A 109 15.24 -18.82 6.27
CA ASN A 109 16.05 -18.04 5.34
C ASN A 109 17.23 -17.37 6.04
N SER A 110 17.01 -16.79 7.23
CA SER A 110 18.06 -16.12 8.01
C SER A 110 19.16 -17.10 8.44
N TYR A 111 18.78 -18.32 8.86
CA TYR A 111 19.74 -19.36 9.22
C TYR A 111 20.51 -19.85 7.99
N ASN A 112 19.80 -20.24 6.93
CA ASN A 112 20.41 -20.75 5.71
C ASN A 112 21.38 -19.73 5.08
N ALA A 113 21.05 -18.44 5.08
CA ALA A 113 21.93 -17.37 4.62
C ALA A 113 23.18 -17.19 5.48
N GLY A 114 23.10 -17.54 6.78
CA GLY A 114 24.24 -17.53 7.69
C GLY A 114 25.18 -18.71 7.49
N GLU A 115 24.66 -19.86 7.06
CA GLU A 115 25.43 -21.10 6.85
C GLU A 115 26.00 -21.21 5.43
N ASP A 116 25.31 -20.69 4.41
CA ASP A 116 25.72 -20.74 3.01
C ASP A 116 25.68 -19.34 2.37
N THR A 117 26.85 -18.83 2.00
CA THR A 117 27.00 -17.52 1.35
C THR A 117 26.38 -17.44 -0.04
N ASN A 118 26.10 -18.58 -0.68
CA ASN A 118 25.42 -18.66 -1.98
C ASN A 118 23.90 -18.81 -1.83
N TYR A 119 23.39 -18.93 -0.61
CA TYR A 119 21.97 -19.06 -0.36
C TYR A 119 21.25 -17.76 -0.75
N SER A 120 20.35 -17.87 -1.73
CA SER A 120 19.52 -16.76 -2.18
C SER A 120 18.07 -17.00 -1.83
N TYR A 121 17.41 -16.01 -1.25
CA TYR A 121 15.98 -16.06 -0.97
C TYR A 121 15.32 -14.72 -1.30
N ASN A 122 14.00 -14.77 -1.48
CA ASN A 122 13.22 -13.55 -1.64
C ASN A 122 13.05 -12.88 -0.28
N GLU A 123 13.65 -11.69 -0.14
CA GLU A 123 13.50 -10.83 1.04
C GLU A 123 12.03 -10.71 1.47
N PRO A 124 11.71 -10.80 2.77
CA PRO A 124 10.35 -10.68 3.25
C PRO A 124 9.79 -9.28 3.03
N ILE A 125 8.46 -9.19 3.09
CA ILE A 125 7.77 -7.90 3.12
C ILE A 125 8.24 -7.16 4.37
N LYS A 126 8.69 -5.92 4.19
CA LYS A 126 9.03 -5.02 5.29
C LYS A 126 8.19 -3.77 5.14
N LEU A 127 7.23 -3.54 6.03
CA LEU A 127 6.47 -2.29 5.96
C LEU A 127 7.39 -1.13 6.39
N GLN A 128 7.41 -0.08 5.56
CA GLN A 128 8.05 1.19 5.85
C GLN A 128 7.00 2.28 5.82
N HIS A 129 7.09 3.18 6.79
CA HIS A 129 6.15 4.28 6.97
C HIS A 129 6.83 5.60 6.63
N ARG A 130 6.06 6.51 6.06
CA ARG A 130 6.49 7.90 5.85
C ARG A 130 5.37 8.84 6.26
N LEU A 131 5.73 9.92 6.94
CA LEU A 131 4.81 10.98 7.35
C LEU A 131 5.38 12.31 6.89
N GLY A 132 4.58 13.10 6.18
CA GLY A 132 5.00 14.41 5.75
C GLY A 132 3.93 15.47 5.94
N ALA A 133 4.39 16.71 5.91
CA ALA A 133 3.54 17.89 5.83
C ALA A 133 3.83 18.61 4.51
N PHE A 134 2.84 19.31 3.97
CA PHE A 134 2.95 20.04 2.72
C PHE A 134 2.19 21.38 2.78
N VAL A 135 2.62 22.29 1.91
CA VAL A 135 1.92 23.51 1.51
C VAL A 135 1.70 23.49 0.01
N GLY A 136 0.70 24.19 -0.49
CA GLY A 136 0.44 24.26 -1.90
C GLY A 136 -0.53 25.35 -2.32
N VAL A 137 -0.81 25.35 -3.63
CA VAL A 137 -1.74 26.26 -4.28
C VAL A 137 -2.75 25.42 -5.06
N ASN A 138 -4.03 25.77 -4.92
CA ASN A 138 -5.15 25.08 -5.55
C ASN A 138 -6.13 26.09 -6.15
N ASN A 139 -6.59 25.92 -7.39
CA ASN A 139 -7.63 26.76 -7.97
C ASN A 139 -9.06 26.19 -7.84
N ALA A 140 -9.22 25.06 -7.13
CA ALA A 140 -10.52 24.43 -6.92
C ALA A 140 -11.32 24.21 -8.22
N ALA A 141 -10.65 23.76 -9.29
CA ALA A 141 -11.24 23.63 -10.64
C ALA A 141 -12.47 22.72 -10.74
N TYR A 142 -12.79 21.94 -9.70
CA TYR A 142 -13.97 21.08 -9.64
C TYR A 142 -15.12 21.69 -8.83
N THR A 143 -15.05 22.99 -8.54
CA THR A 143 -16.13 23.77 -7.92
C THR A 143 -16.40 25.04 -8.73
N ALA A 144 -17.49 25.74 -8.43
CA ALA A 144 -17.83 26.98 -9.10
C ALA A 144 -16.86 28.11 -8.70
N ASN A 145 -15.76 28.24 -9.44
CA ASN A 145 -14.76 29.31 -9.28
C ASN A 145 -14.64 30.12 -10.59
N PRO A 146 -15.51 31.11 -10.83
CA PRO A 146 -15.56 31.84 -12.10
C PRO A 146 -14.39 32.81 -12.30
N THR A 147 -13.70 33.20 -11.23
CA THR A 147 -12.54 34.09 -11.25
C THR A 147 -11.22 33.33 -11.34
N ASN A 148 -11.26 31.98 -11.32
CA ASN A 148 -10.09 31.12 -11.25
C ASN A 148 -9.15 31.50 -10.08
N ALA A 149 -9.73 31.92 -8.96
CA ALA A 149 -8.99 32.33 -7.77
C ALA A 149 -8.13 31.19 -7.24
N SER A 150 -6.92 31.52 -6.80
CA SER A 150 -5.98 30.56 -6.23
C SER A 150 -6.07 30.57 -4.71
N HIS A 151 -6.18 29.38 -4.13
CA HIS A 151 -6.24 29.14 -2.70
C HIS A 151 -4.92 28.57 -2.20
N THR A 152 -4.53 28.98 -1.00
CA THR A 152 -3.46 28.29 -0.28
C THR A 152 -4.00 26.99 0.30
N ALA A 153 -3.23 25.91 0.21
CA ALA A 153 -3.55 24.63 0.82
C ALA A 153 -2.43 24.17 1.76
N LEU A 154 -2.81 23.52 2.85
CA LEU A 154 -1.88 22.92 3.82
C LEU A 154 -2.34 21.50 4.13
N GLY A 155 -1.44 20.63 4.57
CA GLY A 155 -1.87 19.32 4.99
C GLY A 155 -0.77 18.36 5.37
N ILE A 156 -1.19 17.12 5.59
CA ILE A 156 -0.32 16.00 5.97
C ILE A 156 -0.59 14.78 5.10
N GLU A 157 0.45 13.99 4.87
CA GLU A 157 0.41 12.76 4.10
C GLU A 157 1.10 11.63 4.88
N TYR A 158 0.43 10.48 4.96
CA TYR A 158 0.96 9.24 5.50
C TYR A 158 1.04 8.19 4.39
N GLU A 159 2.25 7.70 4.12
CA GLU A 159 2.55 6.73 3.06
C GLU A 159 3.04 5.41 3.67
N VAL A 160 2.48 4.29 3.20
CA VAL A 160 2.90 2.93 3.55
C VAL A 160 3.41 2.23 2.29
N LEU A 161 4.60 1.64 2.38
CA LEU A 161 5.21 0.90 1.28
C LEU A 161 6.01 -0.30 1.79
N ASP A 162 6.36 -1.20 0.88
CA ASP A 162 7.33 -2.27 1.13
C ASP A 162 8.58 -2.03 0.25
N PRO A 163 9.74 -1.69 0.85
CA PRO A 163 10.96 -1.42 0.11
C PRO A 163 11.63 -2.70 -0.40
N ASN A 164 11.11 -3.90 -0.06
CA ASN A 164 11.67 -5.18 -0.48
C ASN A 164 10.94 -5.74 -1.71
N LYS A 165 9.65 -6.10 -1.60
CA LYS A 165 8.92 -6.74 -2.72
C LYS A 165 8.15 -5.73 -3.57
N LEU A 166 7.45 -4.80 -2.94
CA LEU A 166 6.58 -3.84 -3.64
C LEU A 166 7.20 -2.45 -3.73
N LYS A 167 8.48 -2.36 -4.10
CA LYS A 167 9.28 -1.12 -4.03
C LYS A 167 8.65 0.08 -4.76
N ARG A 168 7.88 -0.20 -5.81
CA ARG A 168 7.24 0.80 -6.67
C ARG A 168 5.80 1.13 -6.27
N HIS A 169 5.25 0.45 -5.28
CA HIS A 169 3.85 0.57 -4.89
C HIS A 169 3.75 1.14 -3.48
N SER A 170 2.76 2.00 -3.27
CA SER A 170 2.51 2.61 -1.97
C SER A 170 1.05 2.97 -1.82
N LEU A 171 0.55 2.82 -0.60
CA LEU A 171 -0.75 3.35 -0.18
C LEU A 171 -0.52 4.67 0.54
N VAL A 172 -1.38 5.64 0.27
CA VAL A 172 -1.20 7.00 0.76
C VAL A 172 -2.52 7.53 1.31
N PHE A 173 -2.49 7.98 2.55
CA PHE A 173 -3.58 8.67 3.23
C PHE A 173 -3.22 10.12 3.36
N ARG A 174 -4.11 11.01 2.94
CA ARG A 174 -3.83 12.44 2.89
C ARG A 174 -4.95 13.24 3.51
N PHE A 175 -4.59 14.20 4.35
CA PHE A 175 -5.47 15.26 4.80
C PHE A 175 -5.01 16.58 4.17
N LYS A 176 -5.94 17.34 3.57
CA LYS A 176 -5.69 18.63 2.94
C LYS A 176 -6.72 19.64 3.43
N GLN A 177 -6.26 20.80 3.87
CA GLN A 177 -7.08 21.97 4.17
C GLN A 177 -6.81 23.03 3.11
N THR A 178 -7.82 23.35 2.31
CA THR A 178 -7.83 24.53 1.43
C THR A 178 -8.33 25.72 2.24
N LEU A 179 -7.56 26.80 2.25
CA LEU A 179 -7.88 28.05 2.92
C LEU A 179 -8.69 28.95 2.02
N ASP A 180 -9.48 29.80 2.66
CA ASP A 180 -10.28 30.80 1.98
C ASP A 180 -9.41 31.83 1.25
N ALA A 181 -9.95 32.42 0.18
CA ALA A 181 -9.30 33.45 -0.61
C ALA A 181 -10.25 34.62 -0.85
N ASP A 182 -9.73 35.86 -0.86
CA ASP A 182 -10.56 37.07 -0.97
C ASP A 182 -11.41 37.10 -2.25
N ASP A 183 -10.89 36.54 -3.35
CA ASP A 183 -11.53 36.55 -4.68
C ASP A 183 -12.48 35.36 -4.92
N HIS A 184 -12.61 34.44 -3.95
CA HIS A 184 -13.49 33.29 -4.00
C HIS A 184 -13.70 32.74 -2.59
N ALA A 185 -14.85 33.03 -1.98
CA ALA A 185 -15.22 32.55 -0.65
C ALA A 185 -15.42 31.03 -0.65
N TYR A 186 -14.33 30.29 -0.46
CA TYR A 186 -14.28 28.83 -0.55
C TYR A 186 -13.19 28.25 0.35
N SER A 187 -13.59 27.33 1.23
CA SER A 187 -12.66 26.52 2.01
C SER A 187 -13.09 25.06 2.01
N ALA A 188 -12.12 24.15 2.16
CA ALA A 188 -12.40 22.72 2.14
C ALA A 188 -11.46 21.94 3.05
N SER A 189 -12.02 20.98 3.80
CA SER A 189 -11.29 19.96 4.53
C SER A 189 -11.47 18.63 3.81
N GLN A 190 -10.38 18.03 3.35
CA GLN A 190 -10.40 16.84 2.50
C GLN A 190 -9.56 15.72 3.09
N VAL A 191 -10.13 14.51 3.15
CA VAL A 191 -9.43 13.28 3.52
C VAL A 191 -9.48 12.34 2.33
N SER A 192 -8.32 11.90 1.81
CA SER A 192 -8.26 11.02 0.66
C SER A 192 -7.42 9.77 0.90
N PHE A 193 -7.88 8.68 0.28
CA PHE A 193 -7.14 7.44 0.12
C PHE A 193 -6.63 7.36 -1.31
N ASN A 194 -5.34 7.07 -1.44
CA ASN A 194 -4.61 7.16 -2.69
C ASN A 194 -3.74 5.91 -2.88
N TYR A 195 -3.58 5.52 -4.13
CA TYR A 195 -2.61 4.53 -4.56
C TYR A 195 -1.54 5.21 -5.41
N ARG A 196 -0.28 5.00 -5.06
CA ARG A 196 0.87 5.63 -5.73
C ARG A 196 1.78 4.58 -6.35
N PHE A 197 2.04 4.76 -7.64
CA PHE A 197 2.93 3.92 -8.43
C PHE A 197 4.17 4.72 -8.89
N LYS A 198 5.35 4.29 -8.46
CA LYS A 198 6.65 4.89 -8.78
C LYS A 198 7.19 4.29 -10.08
N PHE A 199 6.96 4.97 -11.19
CA PHE A 199 7.41 4.51 -12.50
C PHE A 199 8.92 4.71 -12.70
N ILE A 200 9.52 5.72 -12.02
CA ILE A 200 10.97 5.80 -11.79
C ILE A 200 11.21 5.60 -10.30
N LYS A 201 12.15 4.69 -9.99
CA LYS A 201 12.60 4.45 -8.62
C LYS A 201 14.13 4.33 -8.58
N SER A 202 14.77 5.23 -7.84
CA SER A 202 16.23 5.26 -7.67
C SER A 202 16.60 5.55 -6.22
N GLU A 203 17.90 5.67 -5.94
CA GLU A 203 18.38 6.01 -4.59
C GLU A 203 18.12 7.46 -4.18
N THR A 204 18.03 8.37 -5.16
CA THR A 204 17.92 9.83 -4.93
C THR A 204 16.59 10.42 -5.40
N LEU A 205 15.99 9.85 -6.46
CA LEU A 205 14.77 10.38 -7.07
C LEU A 205 13.78 9.24 -7.34
N ASP A 206 12.56 9.41 -6.85
CA ASP A 206 11.40 8.63 -7.28
C ASP A 206 10.45 9.55 -8.08
N LEU A 207 10.02 9.12 -9.26
CA LEU A 207 8.91 9.76 -9.99
C LEU A 207 7.70 8.85 -9.93
N PHE A 208 6.54 9.43 -9.63
CA PHE A 208 5.34 8.65 -9.36
C PHE A 208 4.08 9.23 -10.01
N ALA A 209 3.17 8.32 -10.35
CA ALA A 209 1.78 8.61 -10.59
C ALA A 209 1.00 8.30 -9.31
N ASN A 210 0.06 9.17 -8.96
CA ASN A 210 -0.80 9.05 -7.80
C ASN A 210 -2.24 8.99 -8.28
N ILE A 211 -2.98 7.96 -7.90
CA ILE A 211 -4.41 7.87 -8.14
C ILE A 211 -5.11 8.09 -6.80
N LYS A 212 -5.96 9.10 -6.74
CA LYS A 212 -6.99 9.20 -5.70
C LYS A 212 -7.98 8.07 -5.97
N VAL A 213 -8.33 7.33 -4.93
CA VAL A 213 -9.27 6.20 -5.02
C VAL A 213 -10.60 6.58 -4.40
N ALA A 214 -10.55 7.31 -3.29
CA ALA A 214 -11.69 7.88 -2.61
C ALA A 214 -11.30 9.16 -1.88
N GLU A 215 -12.24 10.10 -1.79
CA GLU A 215 -12.10 11.33 -1.04
C GLU A 215 -13.39 11.63 -0.29
N TYR A 216 -13.25 12.08 0.95
CA TYR A 216 -14.30 12.82 1.64
C TYR A 216 -13.90 14.29 1.63
N SER A 217 -14.83 15.16 1.23
CA SER A 217 -14.65 16.61 1.22
C SER A 217 -15.76 17.26 2.03
N TYR A 218 -15.39 18.07 3.02
CA TYR A 218 -16.28 19.01 3.68
C TYR A 218 -15.97 20.42 3.19
N ILE A 219 -16.93 21.04 2.51
CA ILE A 219 -16.79 22.31 1.80
C ILE A 219 -17.63 23.37 2.50
N LYS A 220 -17.09 24.59 2.57
CA LYS A 220 -17.82 25.81 2.92
C LYS A 220 -17.62 26.82 1.80
N ASN A 221 -18.69 27.45 1.36
CA ASN A 221 -18.65 28.49 0.33
C ASN A 221 -19.81 29.47 0.44
N GLU A 222 -19.65 30.64 -0.17
CA GLU A 222 -20.74 31.60 -0.34
C GLU A 222 -21.39 31.44 -1.72
N ARG A 223 -22.72 31.52 -1.76
CA ARG A 223 -23.49 31.50 -3.01
C ARG A 223 -24.36 32.74 -3.14
N THR A 224 -24.27 33.39 -4.28
CA THR A 224 -25.17 34.47 -4.68
C THR A 224 -26.51 33.91 -5.15
N VAL A 225 -27.61 34.27 -4.48
CA VAL A 225 -28.97 33.84 -4.83
C VAL A 225 -29.83 35.05 -5.19
N ILE A 226 -30.55 34.95 -6.30
CA ILE A 226 -31.52 35.98 -6.73
C ILE A 226 -32.88 35.64 -6.10
N THR A 227 -33.38 36.53 -5.25
CA THR A 227 -34.65 36.36 -4.54
C THR A 227 -35.62 37.48 -4.93
N PRO A 228 -36.89 37.19 -5.25
CA PRO A 228 -37.88 38.22 -5.53
C PRO A 228 -38.11 39.09 -4.28
N VAL A 229 -38.27 40.40 -4.48
CA VAL A 229 -38.57 41.33 -3.39
C VAL A 229 -40.01 41.12 -2.92
N ALA A 230 -40.20 40.83 -1.63
CA ALA A 230 -41.52 40.61 -1.06
C ALA A 230 -42.42 41.83 -1.28
N GLY A 231 -43.57 41.63 -1.96
CA GLY A 231 -44.53 42.68 -2.26
C GLY A 231 -44.32 43.42 -3.58
N ASN A 232 -43.25 43.13 -4.34
CA ASN A 232 -42.97 43.76 -5.64
C ASN A 232 -42.73 42.71 -6.75
N PRO A 233 -43.80 42.12 -7.34
CA PRO A 233 -43.66 41.15 -8.42
C PRO A 233 -43.05 41.83 -9.67
N GLY A 234 -41.75 41.59 -9.89
CA GLY A 234 -40.97 42.19 -10.98
C GLY A 234 -39.57 42.67 -10.54
N GLU A 235 -39.35 42.83 -9.24
CA GLU A 235 -38.07 43.23 -8.67
C GLU A 235 -37.40 42.04 -7.97
N SER A 236 -36.10 41.87 -8.20
CA SER A 236 -35.30 40.83 -7.54
C SER A 236 -34.12 41.47 -6.83
N THR A 237 -33.79 40.95 -5.65
CA THR A 237 -32.59 41.32 -4.90
C THR A 237 -31.61 40.16 -4.89
N THR A 238 -30.34 40.50 -4.74
CA THR A 238 -29.26 39.54 -4.62
C THR A 238 -28.92 39.36 -3.15
N VAL A 239 -28.99 38.12 -2.66
CA VAL A 239 -28.63 37.75 -1.29
C VAL A 239 -27.44 36.80 -1.33
N ILE A 240 -26.45 37.05 -0.48
CA ILE A 240 -25.33 36.13 -0.25
C ILE A 240 -25.78 35.12 0.80
N VAL A 241 -25.62 33.83 0.51
CA VAL A 241 -26.00 32.74 1.39
C VAL A 241 -24.78 31.86 1.63
N ASP A 242 -24.46 31.63 2.91
CA ASP A 242 -23.43 30.67 3.32
C ASP A 242 -23.96 29.25 3.16
N THR A 243 -23.20 28.41 2.45
CA THR A 243 -23.50 26.99 2.31
C THR A 243 -22.33 26.13 2.79
N SER A 244 -22.66 25.02 3.42
CA SER A 244 -21.68 24.01 3.80
C SER A 244 -22.23 22.60 3.61
N GLY A 245 -21.36 21.66 3.31
CA GLY A 245 -21.77 20.29 3.03
C GLY A 245 -20.60 19.32 2.94
N GLY A 246 -20.90 18.04 3.21
CA GLY A 246 -19.97 16.94 3.04
C GLY A 246 -20.34 16.08 1.84
N THR A 247 -19.35 15.67 1.05
CA THR A 247 -19.50 14.70 -0.05
C THR A 247 -18.44 13.61 0.04
N ILE A 248 -18.76 12.42 -0.46
CA ILE A 248 -17.81 11.34 -0.69
C ILE A 248 -17.78 11.09 -2.18
N ASP A 249 -16.59 11.19 -2.76
CA ASP A 249 -16.39 11.00 -4.17
C ASP A 249 -15.34 9.91 -4.40
N ALA A 250 -15.70 8.88 -5.17
CA ALA A 250 -14.78 7.83 -5.62
C ALA A 250 -14.16 8.25 -6.95
N ILE A 251 -13.24 9.22 -6.87
CA ILE A 251 -12.72 9.90 -8.06
C ILE A 251 -11.39 9.26 -8.40
N GLY A 252 -11.24 8.74 -9.62
CA GLY A 252 -9.95 8.35 -10.18
C GLY A 252 -9.05 9.55 -10.49
N GLY A 253 -8.84 10.42 -9.50
CA GLY A 253 -8.05 11.65 -9.61
C GLY A 253 -6.60 11.30 -9.85
N LEU A 254 -6.09 11.55 -11.06
CA LEU A 254 -4.72 11.26 -11.42
C LEU A 254 -3.84 12.46 -11.14
N GLY A 255 -2.75 12.24 -10.42
CA GLY A 255 -1.69 13.21 -10.19
C GLY A 255 -0.32 12.64 -10.53
N LEU A 256 0.67 13.52 -10.64
CA LEU A 256 2.07 13.21 -10.83
C LEU A 256 2.90 13.83 -9.71
N GLY A 257 4.03 13.23 -9.38
CA GLY A 257 4.93 13.84 -8.42
C GLY A 257 6.33 13.26 -8.44
N ALA A 258 7.19 13.91 -7.67
CA ALA A 258 8.58 13.57 -7.49
C ALA A 258 8.93 13.59 -6.00
N ASP A 259 9.57 12.53 -5.53
CA ASP A 259 10.23 12.48 -4.22
C ASP A 259 11.74 12.57 -4.44
N TYR A 260 12.37 13.63 -3.93
CA TYR A 260 13.82 13.80 -3.94
C TYR A 260 14.37 13.56 -2.54
N LYS A 261 15.27 12.59 -2.40
CA LYS A 261 15.88 12.22 -1.12
C LYS A 261 16.70 13.39 -0.57
N LEU A 262 16.39 13.82 0.66
CA LEU A 262 17.07 14.92 1.33
C LEU A 262 17.12 14.61 2.83
N GLY A 263 18.33 14.48 3.39
CA GLY A 263 18.51 14.15 4.81
C GLY A 263 17.84 12.83 5.20
N ASN A 264 17.02 12.86 6.25
CA ASN A 264 16.29 11.70 6.79
C ASN A 264 14.91 11.48 6.12
N GLY A 265 14.70 12.07 4.94
CA GLY A 265 13.39 12.11 4.32
C GLY A 265 13.43 12.42 2.82
N TYR A 266 12.31 12.92 2.32
CA TYR A 266 12.13 13.30 0.93
C TYR A 266 11.49 14.67 0.85
N LEU A 267 12.06 15.55 0.05
CA LEU A 267 11.36 16.71 -0.49
C LEU A 267 10.41 16.20 -1.58
N THR A 268 9.14 16.55 -1.48
CA THR A 268 8.08 16.03 -2.35
C THR A 268 7.39 17.17 -3.05
N LEU A 269 7.39 17.11 -4.39
CA LEU A 269 6.60 17.99 -5.24
C LEU A 269 5.53 17.14 -5.92
N SER A 270 4.28 17.59 -5.88
CA SER A 270 3.20 16.91 -6.60
C SER A 270 2.25 17.89 -7.29
N LEU A 271 1.81 17.48 -8.47
CA LEU A 271 0.68 18.03 -9.20
C LEU A 271 -0.47 17.04 -9.03
N ASN A 272 -1.47 17.41 -8.25
CA ASN A 272 -2.60 16.57 -7.91
C ASN A 272 -3.77 16.86 -8.86
N ASP A 273 -4.69 15.89 -9.00
CA ASP A 273 -5.94 16.06 -9.74
C ASP A 273 -5.80 16.65 -11.16
N LEU A 274 -4.73 16.29 -11.88
CA LEU A 274 -4.48 16.65 -13.29
C LEU A 274 -5.67 16.27 -14.18
N VAL A 275 -6.29 15.13 -13.88
CA VAL A 275 -7.59 14.74 -14.41
C VAL A 275 -8.36 13.98 -13.33
N ALA A 276 -9.65 14.26 -13.21
CA ALA A 276 -10.56 13.58 -12.31
C ALA A 276 -11.65 12.91 -13.14
N VAL A 277 -11.61 11.58 -13.21
CA VAL A 277 -12.65 10.82 -13.91
C VAL A 277 -13.94 10.91 -13.12
N GLY A 278 -15.01 11.39 -13.77
CA GLY A 278 -16.34 11.50 -13.17
C GLY A 278 -16.65 12.82 -12.47
N LEU A 279 -15.76 13.82 -12.53
CA LEU A 279 -16.03 15.17 -12.07
C LEU A 279 -16.11 16.16 -13.23
N GLU A 280 -17.05 17.09 -13.14
CA GLU A 280 -17.14 18.25 -14.03
C GLU A 280 -16.20 19.34 -13.53
N LYS A 281 -15.47 19.97 -14.47
CA LYS A 281 -14.57 21.09 -14.20
C LYS A 281 -15.26 22.42 -14.54
N ASN A 282 -14.82 23.51 -13.93
CA ASN A 282 -15.25 24.89 -14.23
C ASN A 282 -14.62 25.46 -15.52
N ASP A 283 -14.39 24.61 -16.52
CA ASP A 283 -13.65 24.90 -17.77
C ASP A 283 -12.15 25.25 -17.62
N GLU A 284 -11.66 25.58 -16.43
CA GLU A 284 -10.25 25.86 -16.16
C GLU A 284 -9.37 24.60 -16.12
N PHE A 285 -8.06 24.77 -16.29
CA PHE A 285 -7.10 23.71 -16.05
C PHE A 285 -6.96 23.48 -14.53
N PRO A 286 -7.06 22.23 -14.03
CA PRO A 286 -6.84 21.94 -12.62
C PRO A 286 -5.42 22.27 -12.18
N LEU A 287 -5.30 23.27 -11.30
CA LEU A 287 -4.05 23.62 -10.65
C LEU A 287 -4.16 23.16 -9.20
N ASP A 288 -3.50 22.06 -8.83
CA ASP A 288 -3.28 21.65 -7.45
C ASP A 288 -1.81 21.23 -7.31
N VAL A 289 -0.96 22.17 -6.90
CA VAL A 289 0.47 21.94 -6.75
C VAL A 289 0.84 21.99 -5.28
N THR A 290 1.50 20.96 -4.77
CA THR A 290 1.96 20.90 -3.39
C THR A 290 3.44 20.59 -3.27
N LEU A 291 4.12 21.29 -2.36
CA LEU A 291 5.50 21.08 -1.95
C LEU A 291 5.51 20.70 -0.47
N GLY A 292 6.19 19.61 -0.12
CA GLY A 292 6.24 19.12 1.24
C GLY A 292 7.50 18.35 1.56
N TYR A 293 7.62 17.92 2.81
CA TYR A 293 8.72 17.08 3.27
C TYR A 293 8.18 15.88 4.04
N LYS A 294 8.64 14.68 3.68
CA LYS A 294 8.26 13.39 4.28
C LYS A 294 9.41 12.77 5.06
N PHE A 295 9.20 12.51 6.35
CA PHE A 295 10.11 11.75 7.21
C PHE A 295 9.88 10.25 7.03
N ILE A 296 10.94 9.45 7.17
CA ILE A 296 10.87 7.98 7.21
C ILE A 296 10.98 7.53 8.66
N PHE A 297 10.15 6.55 9.08
CA PHE A 297 10.24 5.90 10.40
C PHE A 297 9.75 4.46 10.35
#